data_AF-A0A847KP77-F1
#
_entry.id   AF-A0A847KP77-F1
#
_cell.length_a   1.000
_cell.length_b   1.000
_cell.length_c   1.000
_cell.angle_alpha   90.00
_cell.angle_beta   90.00
_cell.angle_gamma   90.00
#
_symmetry.space_group_name_H-M   'P 1'
#
loop_
_entity.id
_entity.type
_entity.pdbx_description
1 polymer ?
#
loop_
_entity_poly.entity_id
_entity_poly.type
_entity_poly.pdbx_seq_one_letter_code
_entity_poly.pdbx_strand_id
1 'polypeptide(L)' 'MIPLYELLARGATIDAAAAGAGVDREMAVLMVEHWERAGLLQLPRDAACSDCPSVNPAAPRRLGCAGCPFAR' A
#
# COMPACT_ATOMS: atom_id res chain seq x y z
N MET A 1 11.30 12.93 -9.70
CA MET A 1 9.89 12.90 -9.25
C MET A 1 9.30 11.61 -9.75
N ILE A 2 8.91 10.70 -8.84
CA ILE A 2 8.33 9.41 -9.23
C ILE A 2 6.82 9.61 -9.41
N PRO A 3 6.19 9.08 -10.47
CA PRO A 3 4.74 9.20 -10.65
C PRO A 3 3.95 8.61 -9.48
N LEU A 4 2.87 9.27 -9.07
CA LEU A 4 2.07 8.87 -7.93
C LEU A 4 1.52 7.44 -8.06
N TYR A 5 1.10 7.04 -9.27
CA TYR A 5 0.60 5.68 -9.52
C TYR A 5 1.67 4.60 -9.28
N GLU A 6 2.94 4.87 -9.60
CA GLU A 6 4.02 3.90 -9.39
C GLU A 6 4.32 3.70 -7.91
N LEU A 7 4.20 4.76 -7.11
CA LEU A 7 4.37 4.69 -5.66
C LEU A 7 3.26 3.86 -5.03
N LEU A 8 2.00 4.07 -5.45
CA LEU A 8 0.87 3.28 -4.98
C LEU A 8 0.95 1.81 -5.40
N ALA A 9 1.38 1.53 -6.63
CA ALA A 9 1.58 0.15 -7.11
C ALA A 9 2.66 -0.61 -6.31
N ARG A 10 3.59 0.10 -5.68
CA ARG A 10 4.60 -0.47 -4.76
C ARG A 10 4.11 -0.61 -3.32
N GLY A 11 2.85 -0.29 -3.04
CA GLY A 11 2.25 -0.36 -1.71
C GLY A 11 2.53 0.85 -0.82
N ALA A 12 2.93 1.99 -1.39
CA ALA A 12 3.00 3.22 -0.60
C ALA A 12 1.60 3.66 -0.15
N THR A 13 1.49 4.24 1.04
CA THR A 13 0.27 4.93 1.47
C THR A 13 0.04 6.17 0.62
N ILE A 14 -1.21 6.68 0.58
CA ILE A 14 -1.55 7.89 -0.17
C ILE A 14 -0.67 9.06 0.28
N ASP A 15 -0.43 9.22 1.59
CA ASP A 15 0.41 10.29 2.13
C ASP A 15 1.88 10.18 1.68
N ALA A 16 2.45 8.97 1.71
CA ALA A 16 3.82 8.73 1.25
C ALA A 16 3.96 8.90 -0.27
N ALA A 17 2.94 8.46 -1.03
CA ALA A 17 2.88 8.63 -2.47
C ALA A 17 2.75 10.11 -2.87
N ALA A 18 1.93 10.89 -2.16
CA ALA A 18 1.77 12.33 -2.37
C ALA A 18 3.09 13.07 -2.15
N ALA A 19 3.78 12.78 -1.03
CA ALA A 19 5.09 13.36 -0.72
C ALA A 19 6.15 12.98 -1.77
N GLY A 20 6.21 11.71 -2.19
CA GLY A 20 7.17 11.23 -3.19
C GLY A 20 6.90 11.75 -4.62
N ALA A 21 5.64 12.01 -4.94
CA ALA A 21 5.23 12.61 -6.21
C ALA A 21 5.26 14.15 -6.19
N GLY A 22 5.42 14.77 -5.01
CA GLY A 22 5.43 16.22 -4.86
C GLY A 22 4.08 16.88 -5.14
N VAL A 23 2.98 16.18 -4.85
CA VAL A 23 1.61 16.70 -5.01
C VAL A 23 0.96 16.90 -3.65
N ASP A 24 -0.02 17.80 -3.61
CA ASP A 24 -0.84 17.99 -2.42
C ASP A 24 -1.63 16.71 -2.07
N ARG A 25 -1.87 16.49 -0.78
CA ARG A 25 -2.58 15.32 -0.28
C ARG A 25 -4.02 15.23 -0.81
N GLU A 26 -4.75 16.33 -0.85
CA GLU A 26 -6.13 16.33 -1.35
C GLU A 26 -6.18 16.01 -2.84
N MET A 27 -5.20 16.52 -3.59
CA MET A 27 -5.04 16.18 -5.01
C MET A 27 -4.74 14.69 -5.19
N ALA A 28 -3.84 14.12 -4.38
CA ALA A 28 -3.52 12.69 -4.41
C ALA A 28 -4.77 11.83 -4.15
N VAL A 29 -5.62 12.21 -3.20
CA VAL A 29 -6.89 11.52 -2.92
C VAL A 29 -7.82 11.56 -4.13
N LEU A 30 -8.00 12.72 -4.77
CA LEU A 30 -8.85 12.84 -5.96
C LEU A 30 -8.33 12.00 -7.13
N MET A 31 -7.02 11.94 -7.32
CA MET A 31 -6.40 11.10 -8.35
C MET A 31 -6.65 9.61 -8.10
N VAL A 32 -6.49 9.18 -6.84
CA VAL A 32 -6.79 7.81 -6.41
C VAL A 32 -8.26 7.48 -6.66
N GLU A 33 -9.19 8.32 -6.22
CA GLU A 33 -10.63 8.11 -6.43
C GLU A 33 -10.98 8.01 -7.92
N HIS A 34 -10.37 8.86 -8.75
CA HIS A 34 -10.56 8.81 -10.19
C HIS A 34 -10.09 7.47 -10.77
N TRP A 35 -8.91 6.99 -10.37
CA TRP A 35 -8.38 5.71 -10.85
C TRP A 35 -9.14 4.50 -10.32
N GLU A 36 -9.66 4.54 -9.10
CA GLU A 36 -10.56 3.51 -8.58
C GLU A 36 -11.84 3.43 -9.40
N ARG A 37 -12.47 4.58 -9.70
CA ARG A 37 -13.67 4.63 -10.55
C ARG A 37 -13.39 4.18 -11.99
N ALA A 38 -12.20 4.45 -12.50
CA ALA A 38 -11.76 4.01 -13.82
C ALA A 38 -11.34 2.52 -13.85
N GLY A 39 -11.29 1.84 -12.69
CA GLY A 39 -10.84 0.45 -12.57
C GLY A 39 -9.34 0.25 -12.81
N LEU A 40 -8.55 1.33 -12.76
CA LEU A 40 -7.09 1.32 -13.00
C LEU A 40 -6.30 1.04 -11.72
N LEU A 41 -6.91 1.29 -10.58
CA LEU A 41 -6.32 1.07 -9.27
C LEU A 41 -7.36 0.41 -8.38
N GLN A 42 -6.95 -0.59 -7.60
CA GLN A 42 -7.78 -1.18 -6.57
C GLN A 42 -6.98 -1.15 -5.28
N LEU A 43 -7.32 -0.22 -4.38
CA LEU A 43 -6.69 -0.22 -3.08
C LEU A 43 -7.18 -1.44 -2.29
N PRO A 44 -6.28 -2.15 -1.57
CA PRO A 44 -6.68 -3.24 -0.72
C PRO A 44 -7.58 -2.69 0.39
N ARG A 45 -8.89 -2.98 0.32
CA ARG A 45 -9.85 -2.70 1.38
C ARG A 45 -9.68 -3.74 2.47
N ASP A 46 -8.81 -3.45 3.43
CA ASP A 46 -8.72 -3.94 4.82
C ASP A 46 -8.72 -5.47 5.12
N ALA A 47 -8.96 -6.37 4.17
CA ALA A 47 -9.15 -7.79 4.45
C ALA A 47 -7.94 -8.69 4.15
N ALA A 48 -7.05 -8.29 3.25
CA ALA A 48 -5.94 -9.16 2.80
C ALA A 48 -4.64 -9.01 3.61
N CYS A 49 -4.56 -8.02 4.51
CA CYS A 49 -3.33 -7.67 5.23
C CYS A 49 -3.43 -7.82 6.75
N SER A 50 -4.46 -8.51 7.27
CA SER A 50 -4.60 -8.78 8.72
C SER A 50 -3.41 -9.53 9.31
N ASP A 51 -2.68 -10.28 8.48
CA ASP A 51 -1.47 -11.01 8.86
C ASP A 51 -0.17 -10.25 8.57
N CYS A 52 -0.24 -9.08 7.93
CA CYS A 52 0.93 -8.26 7.65
C CYS A 52 1.32 -7.48 8.92
N PRO A 53 2.54 -7.69 9.48
CA PRO A 53 2.98 -6.99 10.69
C PRO A 53 3.10 -5.47 10.52
N SER A 54 3.18 -4.99 9.27
CA SER A 54 3.21 -3.57 8.91
C SER A 54 1.84 -2.88 9.02
N VAL A 55 0.74 -3.64 9.01
CA VAL A 55 -0.64 -3.13 9.03
C VAL A 55 -1.35 -3.51 10.33
N ASN A 56 -1.08 -4.71 10.86
CA ASN A 56 -1.62 -5.19 12.13
C ASN A 56 -0.49 -5.46 13.13
N PRO A 57 -0.27 -4.59 14.13
CA PRO A 57 0.75 -4.79 15.17
C PRO A 57 0.53 -6.06 16.01
N ALA A 58 -0.70 -6.57 16.07
CA ALA A 58 -1.06 -7.80 16.78
C ALA A 58 -0.92 -9.05 15.89
N ALA A 59 -0.58 -8.92 14.61
CA ALA A 59 -0.32 -10.06 13.75
C ALA A 59 0.91 -10.83 14.25
N PRO A 60 0.87 -12.17 14.30
CA PRO A 60 2.01 -12.98 14.71
C PRO A 60 3.16 -12.74 13.72
N ARG A 61 4.24 -12.11 14.19
CA ARG A 61 5.48 -11.95 13.41
C ARG A 61 6.11 -13.32 13.22
N ARG A 62 5.82 -13.96 12.09
CA ARG A 62 6.56 -15.14 11.65
C ARG A 62 7.97 -14.67 11.29
N LEU A 63 8.98 -15.16 12.00
CA LEU A 63 10.39 -14.86 11.74
C LEU A 63 10.89 -15.42 10.39
N GLY A 64 10.05 -16.16 9.66
CA GLY A 64 10.38 -16.70 8.35
C GLY A 64 9.34 -16.33 7.30
N CYS A 65 9.82 -15.90 6.13
CA CYS A 65 9.02 -15.80 4.91
C CYS A 65 8.50 -17.19 4.48
N ALA A 66 7.46 -17.23 3.64
CA ALA A 66 7.00 -18.47 3.03
C ALA A 66 8.16 -19.17 2.30
N GLY A 67 8.54 -20.37 2.76
CA GLY A 67 9.68 -21.14 2.26
C GLY A 67 10.95 -21.08 3.10
N CYS A 68 10.99 -20.30 4.19
CA CYS A 68 12.16 -20.25 5.06
C CYS A 68 12.29 -21.55 5.90
N PRO A 69 13.45 -22.25 5.92
CA PRO A 69 13.64 -23.47 6.70
C PRO A 69 13.54 -23.24 8.22
N PHE A 70 13.68 -21.99 8.67
CA PHE A 70 13.51 -21.55 10.06
C PHE A 70 12.07 -21.12 10.40
N ALA A 71 11.11 -21.26 9.49
CA ALA A 71 9.71 -20.89 9.71
C ALA A 71 8.87 -21.99 10.42
N ARG A 72 9.52 -23.02 10.98
CA ARG A 72 8.89 -24.10 11.75
C ARG A 72 9.09 -23.87 13.24
#